data_AF-A0A9E0UIJ9-F1
#
_entry.id   AF-A0A9E0UIJ9-F1
#
_cell.length_a   1.000
_cell.length_b   1.000
_cell.length_c   1.000
_cell.angle_alpha   90.00
_cell.angle_beta   90.00
_cell.angle_gamma   90.00
#
_symmetry.space_group_name_H-M   'P 1'
#
loop_
_entity.id
_entity.type
_entity.pdbx_description
1 polymer ?
#
loop_
_entity_poly.entity_id
_entity_poly.type
_entity_poly.pdbx_seq_one_letter_code
_entity_poly.pdbx_strand_id
1 'polypeptide(L)'
;MRRASMLTEPSALLIVSNSGRAMAESAARGGYAVTVLDAFCDADTRSVACCVPVPMGERGLDAEAVRGEAERLAAIDGSLGFVYGAG
;
A
#
# COMPACT_ATOMS: atom_id res chain seq x y z
N MET A 1 -10.62 6.01 34.72
CA MET A 1 -10.87 6.81 33.50
C MET A 1 -9.88 6.37 32.42
N ARG A 2 -10.32 5.68 31.37
CA ARG A 2 -9.48 5.34 30.21
C ARG A 2 -9.31 6.61 29.36
N ARG A 3 -8.08 7.07 29.15
CA ARG A 3 -7.79 8.09 28.12
C ARG A 3 -8.20 7.50 26.77
N ALA A 4 -9.08 8.19 26.04
CA ALA A 4 -9.22 7.97 24.62
C ALA A 4 -7.86 8.29 24.00
N SER A 5 -7.18 7.27 23.46
CA SER A 5 -6.01 7.51 22.62
C SER A 5 -6.53 8.27 21.39
N MET A 6 -6.11 9.52 21.20
CA MET A 6 -6.23 10.16 19.90
C MET A 6 -5.43 9.29 18.93
N LEU A 7 -6.10 8.46 18.14
CA LEU A 7 -5.47 7.75 17.04
C LEU A 7 -5.02 8.85 16.07
N THR A 8 -3.72 9.10 16.03
CA THR A 8 -3.15 9.94 14.98
C THR A 8 -3.40 9.20 13.67
N GLU A 9 -4.10 9.85 12.72
CA GLU A 9 -4.33 9.26 11.41
C GLU A 9 -2.99 8.89 10.76
N PRO A 10 -2.84 7.70 10.16
CA PRO A 10 -1.59 7.30 9.53
C PRO A 10 -1.22 8.28 8.42
N SER A 11 0.00 8.83 8.46
CA SER A 11 0.52 9.67 7.37
C SER A 11 1.06 8.85 6.19
N ALA A 12 1.13 7.52 6.33
CA ALA A 12 1.64 6.60 5.32
C ALA A 12 0.64 5.46 5.06
N LEU A 13 0.48 5.11 3.78
CA LEU A 13 -0.45 4.09 3.30
C LEU A 13 0.29 2.98 2.55
N LEU A 14 -0.09 1.74 2.85
CA LEU A 14 0.20 0.56 2.05
C LEU A 14 -1.06 0.24 1.22
N ILE A 15 -0.94 0.34 -0.10
CA ILE A 15 -2.00 0.01 -1.06
C ILE A 15 -1.66 -1.34 -1.69
N VAL A 16 -2.58 -2.30 -1.60
CA VAL A 16 -2.47 -3.61 -2.28
C VAL A 16 -3.52 -3.67 -3.38
N SER A 17 -3.09 -3.75 -4.64
CA SER A 17 -4.00 -3.72 -5.78
C SER A 17 -3.46 -4.48 -6.98
N ASN A 18 -4.34 -5.04 -7.81
CA ASN A 18 -3.92 -5.55 -9.12
C ASN A 18 -3.32 -4.43 -9.98
N SER A 19 -3.87 -3.20 -9.89
CA SER A 19 -3.31 -1.98 -10.49
C SER A 19 -3.50 -0.83 -9.48
N GLY A 20 -2.41 -0.32 -8.92
CA GLY A 20 -2.49 0.63 -7.79
C GLY A 20 -2.63 2.10 -8.19
N ARG A 21 -2.47 2.44 -9.47
CA ARG A 21 -2.26 3.82 -9.93
C ARG A 21 -3.30 4.83 -9.45
N ALA A 22 -4.58 4.58 -9.72
CA ALA A 22 -5.64 5.56 -9.41
C ALA A 22 -5.77 5.80 -7.89
N MET A 23 -5.62 4.75 -7.09
CA MET A 23 -5.62 4.86 -5.63
C MET A 23 -4.36 5.59 -5.12
N ALA A 24 -3.19 5.30 -5.71
CA ALA A 24 -1.94 5.96 -5.37
C ALA A 24 -1.98 7.47 -5.69
N GLU A 25 -2.49 7.85 -6.86
CA GLU A 25 -2.70 9.25 -7.24
C GLU A 25 -3.64 9.96 -6.26
N SER A 26 -4.74 9.30 -5.87
CA SER A 26 -5.71 9.86 -4.93
C SER A 26 -5.09 10.07 -3.53
N ALA A 27 -4.39 9.05 -3.03
CA ALA A 27 -3.70 9.11 -1.75
C ALA A 27 -2.59 10.17 -1.72
N ALA A 28 -1.77 10.24 -2.77
CA ALA A 28 -0.71 11.24 -2.89
C ALA A 28 -1.29 12.67 -2.89
N ARG A 29 -2.41 12.92 -3.60
CA ARG A 29 -3.12 14.21 -3.52
C ARG A 29 -3.67 14.52 -2.12
N GLY A 30 -4.01 13.49 -1.35
CA GLY A 30 -4.41 13.60 0.05
C GLY A 30 -3.25 13.90 1.01
N GLY A 31 -2.01 13.93 0.53
CA GLY A 31 -0.81 14.21 1.34
C GLY A 31 -0.23 13.00 2.06
N TYR A 32 -0.66 11.77 1.71
CA TYR A 32 -0.11 10.55 2.29
C TYR A 32 1.21 10.17 1.60
N ALA A 33 2.15 9.62 2.36
CA ALA A 33 3.23 8.82 1.79
C ALA A 33 2.64 7.47 1.32
N VAL A 34 2.94 7.05 0.10
CA VAL A 34 2.29 5.88 -0.50
C VAL A 34 3.31 4.83 -0.92
N THR A 35 3.09 3.60 -0.46
CA THR A 35 3.72 2.40 -1.01
C THR A 35 2.63 1.51 -1.61
N VAL A 36 2.89 1.02 -2.83
CA VAL A 36 1.99 0.15 -3.58
C VAL A 36 2.61 -1.24 -3.70
N LEU A 37 1.84 -2.27 -3.39
CA LEU A 37 2.07 -3.64 -3.84
C LEU A 37 1.12 -3.93 -5.01
N ASP A 38 1.66 -4.06 -6.21
CA ASP A 38 0.89 -4.45 -7.39
C ASP A 38 1.70 -5.35 -8.33
N ALA A 39 1.08 -5.87 -9.40
CA ALA A 39 1.74 -6.81 -10.32
C ALA A 39 2.59 -6.15 -11.40
N PHE A 40 2.41 -4.87 -11.66
CA PHE A 40 2.92 -4.22 -12.87
C PHE A 40 4.02 -3.22 -12.54
N CYS A 41 3.82 -2.42 -11.49
CA CYS A 41 4.62 -1.28 -11.10
C CYS A 41 5.08 -0.49 -12.32
N ASP A 42 4.10 -0.11 -13.14
CA ASP A 42 4.35 0.64 -14.36
C ASP A 42 4.95 2.02 -14.06
N ALA A 43 5.47 2.66 -15.11
CA ALA A 43 6.12 3.97 -14.97
C ALA A 43 5.19 5.02 -14.35
N ASP A 44 3.89 4.94 -14.66
CA ASP A 44 2.89 5.87 -14.15
C ASP A 44 2.69 5.69 -12.64
N THR A 45 2.54 4.46 -12.15
CA THR A 45 2.44 4.15 -10.71
C THR A 45 3.71 4.57 -9.97
N ARG A 46 4.88 4.28 -10.54
CA ARG A 46 6.18 4.68 -9.96
C ARG A 46 6.41 6.19 -9.95
N SER A 47 5.74 6.94 -10.82
CA SER A 47 5.85 8.40 -10.85
C SER A 47 5.18 9.08 -9.65
N VAL A 48 4.27 8.39 -8.97
CA VAL A 48 3.47 8.94 -7.86
C VAL A 48 3.66 8.22 -6.52
N ALA A 49 4.18 7.00 -6.51
CA ALA A 49 4.37 6.21 -5.30
C ALA A 49 5.59 5.28 -5.38
N CYS A 50 6.09 4.87 -4.20
CA CYS A 50 6.97 3.71 -4.14
C CYS A 50 6.16 2.48 -4.58
N CYS A 51 6.68 1.67 -5.49
CA CYS A 51 5.98 0.47 -5.96
C CYS A 51 6.89 -0.76 -5.86
N VAL A 52 6.38 -1.78 -5.18
CA VAL A 52 7.00 -3.09 -5.02
C VAL A 52 6.18 -4.10 -5.83
N PRO A 53 6.77 -4.72 -6.86
CA PRO A 53 6.05 -5.68 -7.67
C PRO A 53 5.83 -6.98 -6.89
N VAL A 54 4.61 -7.50 -6.93
CA VAL A 54 4.22 -8.81 -6.39
C VAL A 54 3.62 -9.67 -7.51
N PRO A 55 3.99 -10.95 -7.61
CA PRO A 55 3.53 -11.81 -8.70
C PRO A 55 2.01 -12.02 -8.65
N MET A 56 1.43 -12.31 -9.81
CA MET A 56 0.06 -12.80 -9.91
C MET A 56 0.01 -14.30 -9.62
N GLY A 57 -0.89 -14.72 -8.75
CA GLY A 57 -1.33 -16.10 -8.59
C GLY A 57 -2.62 -16.40 -9.36
N GLU A 58 -3.30 -17.49 -9.01
CA GLU A 58 -4.51 -17.94 -9.73
C GLU A 58 -5.71 -17.00 -9.58
N ARG A 59 -5.78 -16.24 -8.48
CA ARG A 59 -6.96 -15.43 -8.10
C ARG A 59 -6.67 -13.94 -7.94
N GLY A 60 -5.62 -13.43 -8.58
CA GLY A 60 -5.12 -12.07 -8.39
C GLY A 60 -3.67 -12.08 -7.93
N LEU A 61 -3.26 -11.09 -7.13
CA LEU A 61 -1.93 -11.09 -6.51
C LEU A 61 -1.70 -12.37 -5.68
N ASP A 62 -0.46 -12.86 -5.70
CA ASP A 62 0.00 -13.95 -4.85
C ASP A 62 -0.06 -13.49 -3.38
N ALA A 63 -0.93 -14.15 -2.60
CA ALA A 63 -1.20 -13.78 -1.22
C ALA A 63 0.01 -13.98 -0.29
N GLU A 64 0.86 -14.97 -0.56
CA GLU A 64 2.04 -15.25 0.24
C GLU A 64 3.11 -14.19 -0.03
N ALA A 65 3.30 -13.82 -1.30
CA ALA A 65 4.20 -12.73 -1.68
C ALA A 65 3.72 -11.38 -1.11
N VAL A 66 2.43 -11.07 -1.21
CA VAL A 66 1.84 -9.87 -0.60
C VAL A 66 2.08 -9.83 0.91
N ARG A 67 1.84 -10.95 1.62
CA ARG A 67 2.06 -11.01 3.06
C ARG A 67 3.53 -10.76 3.40
N GLY A 68 4.45 -11.42 2.70
CA GLY A 68 5.89 -11.26 2.94
C GLY A 68 6.37 -9.81 2.75
N GLU A 69 5.91 -9.15 1.70
CA GLU A 69 6.26 -7.74 1.47
C GLU A 69 5.58 -6.79 2.46
N ALA A 70 4.33 -7.04 2.84
CA ALA A 70 3.64 -6.25 3.84
C ALA A 70 4.33 -6.35 5.22
N GLU A 71 4.75 -7.55 5.63
CA GLU A 71 5.52 -7.78 6.86
C GLU A 71 6.87 -7.07 6.82
N ARG A 72 7.59 -7.16 5.69
CA ARG A 72 8.87 -6.47 5.49
C ARG A 72 8.72 -4.96 5.58
N LEU A 73 7.67 -4.37 4.99
CA LEU A 73 7.42 -2.93 5.02
C LEU A 73 6.98 -2.45 6.40
N ALA A 74 6.11 -3.19 7.08
CA ALA A 74 5.68 -2.88 8.44
C ALA A 74 6.85 -2.87 9.44
N ALA A 75 7.86 -3.72 9.24
CA ALA A 75 9.07 -3.74 10.05
C ALA A 75 9.96 -2.49 9.88
N ILE A 76 9.84 -1.77 8.75
CA ILE A 76 10.64 -0.58 8.44
C ILE A 76 9.94 0.68 8.95
N ASP A 77 8.67 0.87 8.57
CA ASP A 77 7.95 2.14 8.74
C ASP A 77 6.96 2.14 9.92
N GLY A 78 6.80 1.02 10.64
CA GLY A 78 5.88 0.92 11.77
C GLY A 78 4.42 0.81 11.33
N SER A 79 3.53 1.67 11.86
CA SER A 79 2.09 1.58 11.59
C SER A 79 1.71 2.26 10.27
N LEU A 80 1.39 1.45 9.26
CA LEU A 80 0.86 1.89 7.98
C LEU A 80 -0.67 1.78 7.95
N GLY A 81 -1.35 2.75 7.36
CA GLY A 81 -2.74 2.56 6.95
C GLY A 81 -2.82 1.54 5.82
N PHE A 82 -3.75 0.59 5.89
CA PHE A 82 -3.85 -0.49 4.91
C PHE A 82 -5.08 -0.31 4.01
N VAL A 83 -4.85 -0.31 2.70
CA VAL A 83 -5.90 -0.19 1.68
C VAL A 83 -5.74 -1.33 0.69
N TYR A 84 -6.84 -2.00 0.33
CA TYR A 84 -6.84 -3.07 -0.66
C TYR A 84 -7.98 -2.91 -1.66
N GLY A 85 -7.75 -3.29 -2.91
CA GLY A 85 -8.74 -3.14 -3.99
C GLY A 85 -8.25 -3.68 -5.33
N ALA A 86 -8.97 -3.37 -6.41
CA ALA A 86 -8.64 -3.84 -7.76
C ALA A 86 -8.24 -2.72 -8.74
N GLY A 87 -8.19 -1.46 -8.28
CA GLY A 87 -7.92 -0.28 -9.11
C GLY A 87 -9.13 0.61 -9.26
#